data_AF-A0A3M7HF72-F1
#
_entry.id   AF-A0A3M7HF72-F1
#
_cell.length_a   1.000
_cell.length_b   1.000
_cell.length_c   1.000
_cell.angle_alpha   90.00
_cell.angle_beta   90.00
_cell.angle_gamma   90.00
#
_symmetry.space_group_name_H-M   'P 1'
#
loop_
_entity.id
_entity.type
_entity.pdbx_description
1 polymer ?
#
loop_
_entity_poly.entity_id
_entity_poly.type
_entity_poly.pdbx_seq_one_letter_code
_entity_poly.pdbx_strand_id
1 'polypeptide(L)'
;MGWFSTGNSQAAPPPPEPSQDGGFIAPDRSARAVCWEGRDNFFKCLDRNGIVDSVKEDEKARQACAPELAQFEKACASSWVTYFKKRRVMEFQRDQTLKKLNAEGATPMDSSTAGGAGAAALRGK
;
A
#
# COMPACT_ATOMS: atom_id res chain seq x y z
N MET A 1 -0.22 1.44 39.17
CA MET A 1 1.07 0.93 39.67
C MET A 1 1.44 -0.32 38.88
N GLY A 2 2.51 -0.25 38.08
CA GLY A 2 3.09 -1.36 37.28
C GLY A 2 2.25 -1.76 36.07
N TRP A 3 2.74 -2.01 34.87
CA TRP A 3 4.08 -2.32 34.35
C TRP A 3 3.96 -2.05 32.85
N PHE A 4 4.83 -1.24 32.25
CA PHE A 4 5.18 -1.34 30.82
C PHE A 4 6.66 -0.98 30.69
N SER A 5 7.51 -1.90 31.14
CA SER A 5 8.94 -1.87 30.84
C SER A 5 9.26 -3.09 30.00
N THR A 6 9.33 -2.92 28.68
CA THR A 6 10.17 -3.79 27.85
C THR A 6 10.63 -3.08 26.58
N GLY A 7 11.89 -2.67 26.61
CA GLY A 7 12.90 -2.93 25.57
C GLY A 7 12.57 -2.63 24.11
N ASN A 8 12.99 -1.46 23.66
CA ASN A 8 13.22 -1.10 22.26
C ASN A 8 14.38 -1.91 21.67
N SER A 9 14.12 -2.77 20.69
CA SER A 9 15.07 -3.31 19.70
C SER A 9 14.31 -4.05 18.59
N GLN A 10 13.78 -3.34 17.58
CA GLN A 10 13.24 -4.00 16.38
C GLN A 10 14.40 -4.46 15.48
N ALA A 11 14.69 -5.76 15.52
CA ALA A 11 15.33 -6.45 14.41
C ALA A 11 14.32 -6.62 13.26
N ALA A 12 14.79 -6.57 12.00
CA ALA A 12 13.93 -6.72 10.83
C ALA A 12 13.24 -8.10 10.82
N PRO A 13 11.92 -8.19 10.49
CA PRO A 13 11.21 -9.45 10.48
C PRO A 13 11.67 -10.37 9.33
N PRO A 14 11.64 -11.70 9.51
CA PRO A 14 11.95 -12.67 8.46
C PRO A 14 10.88 -12.66 7.34
N PRO A 15 11.24 -13.12 6.13
CA PRO A 15 10.29 -13.26 5.02
C PRO A 15 9.12 -14.20 5.38
N PRO A 16 7.92 -14.02 4.79
CA PRO A 16 6.74 -14.79 5.16
C PRO A 16 6.90 -16.27 4.82
N GLU A 17 6.86 -17.12 5.85
CA GLU A 17 6.88 -18.58 5.69
C GLU A 17 5.49 -19.09 5.29
N PRO A 18 5.41 -20.13 4.43
CA PRO A 18 4.14 -20.75 4.07
C PRO A 18 3.55 -21.50 5.28
N SER A 19 2.23 -21.35 5.50
CA SER A 19 1.55 -22.11 6.56
C SER A 19 1.40 -23.57 6.14
N GLN A 20 1.36 -24.47 7.12
CA GLN A 20 1.16 -25.91 6.86
C GLN A 20 -0.17 -26.22 6.15
N ASP A 21 -1.14 -25.30 6.17
CA ASP A 21 -2.46 -25.45 5.55
C ASP A 21 -2.53 -24.92 4.11
N GLY A 22 -1.40 -24.52 3.51
CA GLY A 22 -1.35 -23.98 2.15
C GLY A 22 -1.87 -22.54 2.01
N GLY A 23 -2.26 -21.90 3.11
CA GLY A 23 -2.55 -20.47 3.18
C GLY A 23 -1.28 -19.63 3.43
N PHE A 24 -1.25 -18.39 2.95
CA PHE A 24 -0.24 -17.41 3.36
C PHE A 24 -0.49 -17.01 4.82
N ILE A 25 0.50 -17.21 5.70
CA ILE A 25 0.48 -16.61 7.05
C ILE A 25 0.43 -15.10 6.87
N ALA A 26 -0.65 -14.49 7.38
CA ALA A 26 -0.72 -13.05 7.45
C ALA A 26 0.40 -12.57 8.39
N PRO A 27 1.27 -11.64 7.96
CA PRO A 27 2.30 -11.12 8.84
C PRO A 27 1.65 -10.50 10.08
N ASP A 28 2.28 -10.73 11.23
CA ASP A 28 1.88 -10.16 12.52
C ASP A 28 1.68 -8.64 12.42
N ARG A 29 0.80 -8.09 13.27
CA ARG A 29 0.46 -6.65 13.23
C ARG A 29 1.69 -5.75 13.30
N SER A 30 2.71 -6.14 14.07
CA SER A 30 4.00 -5.44 14.16
C SER A 30 4.77 -5.45 12.85
N ALA A 31 4.87 -6.60 12.17
CA ALA A 31 5.55 -6.71 10.87
C ALA A 31 4.87 -5.86 9.79
N ARG A 32 3.54 -5.77 9.81
CA ARG A 32 2.79 -4.88 8.90
C ARG A 32 3.05 -3.40 9.17
N ALA A 33 3.19 -3.00 10.44
CA ALA A 33 3.54 -1.62 10.79
C ALA A 33 4.92 -1.23 10.23
N VAL A 34 5.92 -2.09 10.38
CA VAL A 34 7.28 -1.86 9.83
C VAL A 34 7.25 -1.76 8.30
N CYS A 35 6.46 -2.59 7.63
CA CYS A 35 6.26 -2.50 6.17
C CYS A 35 5.65 -1.14 5.76
N TRP A 36 4.64 -0.64 6.48
CA TRP A 36 4.04 0.66 6.19
C TRP A 36 5.00 1.82 6.45
N GLU A 37 5.82 1.75 7.49
CA GLU A 37 6.86 2.76 7.73
C GLU A 37 7.90 2.77 6.60
N GLY A 38 8.36 1.60 6.16
CA GLY A 38 9.26 1.47 5.00
C GLY A 38 8.65 2.07 3.73
N ARG A 39 7.37 1.77 3.47
CA ARG A 39 6.60 2.35 2.36
C ARG A 39 6.56 3.88 2.45
N ASP A 40 6.20 4.42 3.60
CA ASP A 40 5.98 5.86 3.76
C ASP A 40 7.30 6.64 3.66
N ASN A 41 8.41 6.08 4.12
CA ASN A 41 9.73 6.67 3.95
C ASN A 41 10.15 6.70 2.47
N PHE A 42 9.96 5.59 1.76
CA PHE A 42 10.21 5.54 0.31
C PHE A 42 9.35 6.57 -0.44
N PHE A 43 8.06 6.66 -0.13
CA PHE A 43 7.14 7.60 -0.75
C PHE A 43 7.47 9.06 -0.45
N LYS A 44 7.90 9.40 0.78
CA LYS A 44 8.40 10.74 1.12
C LYS A 44 9.64 11.10 0.29
N CYS A 45 10.55 10.15 0.07
CA CYS A 45 11.70 10.39 -0.79
C CYS A 45 11.28 10.64 -2.25
N LEU A 46 10.34 9.85 -2.77
CA LEU A 46 9.80 10.06 -4.12
C LEU A 46 9.15 11.45 -4.26
N ASP A 47 8.36 11.88 -3.26
CA ASP A 47 7.70 13.19 -3.25
C ASP A 47 8.72 14.34 -3.31
N ARG A 48 9.80 14.24 -2.53
CA ARG A 48 10.89 15.23 -2.53
C ARG A 48 11.60 15.35 -3.87
N ASN A 49 11.63 14.27 -4.65
CA ASN A 49 12.28 14.21 -5.96
C ASN A 49 11.29 14.38 -7.13
N GLY A 50 10.00 14.63 -6.86
CA GLY A 50 8.98 14.81 -7.89
C GLY A 50 8.64 13.53 -8.68
N ILE A 51 8.91 12.35 -8.11
CA ILE A 51 8.67 11.06 -8.77
C ILE A 51 7.29 10.54 -8.35
N VAL A 52 6.34 10.54 -9.28
CA VAL A 52 4.99 10.00 -9.02
C VAL A 52 4.92 8.52 -9.39
N ASP A 53 5.42 8.16 -10.57
CA ASP A 53 5.38 6.80 -11.12
C ASP A 53 6.73 6.09 -10.97
N SER A 54 6.97 5.54 -9.78
CA SER A 54 8.17 4.74 -9.51
C SER A 54 8.14 3.35 -10.18
N VAL A 55 7.07 2.99 -10.90
CA VAL A 55 7.00 1.74 -11.66
C VAL A 55 7.60 1.94 -13.04
N LYS A 56 7.26 3.06 -13.69
CA LYS A 56 7.86 3.44 -14.98
C LYS A 56 9.26 4.04 -14.82
N GLU A 57 9.47 4.83 -13.77
CA GLU A 57 10.73 5.53 -13.51
C GLU A 57 11.55 4.82 -12.42
N ASP A 58 11.60 3.49 -12.45
CA ASP A 58 12.26 2.68 -11.42
C ASP A 58 13.76 3.02 -11.31
N GLU A 59 14.43 3.29 -12.43
CA GLU A 59 15.84 3.67 -12.42
C GLU A 59 16.08 5.01 -11.71
N LYS A 60 15.25 6.03 -11.98
CA LYS A 60 15.34 7.33 -11.27
C LYS A 60 14.98 7.18 -9.80
N ALA A 61 13.97 6.36 -9.48
CA ALA A 61 13.60 6.08 -8.10
C ALA A 61 14.72 5.37 -7.34
N ARG A 62 15.45 4.43 -7.98
CA ARG A 62 16.63 3.78 -7.40
C ARG A 62 17.77 4.78 -7.23
N GLN A 63 18.05 5.63 -8.21
CA GLN A 63 19.14 6.60 -8.10
C GLN A 63 18.89 7.63 -6.99
N ALA A 64 17.65 8.11 -6.85
CA ALA A 64 17.30 9.14 -5.88
C ALA A 64 16.96 8.61 -4.47
N CYS A 65 16.41 7.39 -4.39
CA CYS A 65 15.81 6.82 -3.17
C CYS A 65 16.25 5.38 -2.90
N ALA A 66 17.45 4.98 -3.34
CA ALA A 66 18.02 3.66 -3.11
C ALA A 66 17.91 3.16 -1.65
N PRO A 67 18.30 3.94 -0.61
CA PRO A 67 18.30 3.42 0.75
C PRO A 67 16.88 3.17 1.27
N GLU A 68 15.94 4.08 1.00
CA GLU A 68 14.54 3.91 1.38
C GLU A 68 13.87 2.77 0.60
N LEU A 69 14.21 2.61 -0.68
CA LEU A 69 13.71 1.50 -1.49
C LEU A 69 14.21 0.15 -0.97
N ALA A 70 15.50 0.05 -0.62
CA ALA A 70 16.07 -1.17 -0.04
C ALA A 70 15.39 -1.51 1.30
N GLN A 71 15.13 -0.52 2.14
CA GLN A 71 14.41 -0.73 3.40
C GLN A 71 12.95 -1.15 3.15
N PHE A 72 12.29 -0.56 2.16
CA PHE A 72 10.92 -0.91 1.78
C PHE A 72 10.82 -2.36 1.26
N GLU A 73 11.74 -2.77 0.38
CA GLU A 73 11.81 -4.13 -0.16
C GLU A 73 12.19 -5.17 0.91
N LYS A 74 12.99 -4.78 1.91
CA LYS A 74 13.32 -5.63 3.07
C LYS A 74 12.17 -5.77 4.06
N ALA A 75 11.43 -4.69 4.30
CA ALA A 75 10.36 -4.65 5.31
C ALA A 75 9.04 -5.26 4.84
N CYS A 76 8.80 -5.32 3.52
CA CYS A 76 7.54 -5.76 2.93
C CYS A 76 7.71 -6.99 2.04
N ALA A 77 6.66 -7.81 1.94
CA ALA A 77 6.60 -8.83 0.90
C ALA A 77 6.63 -8.19 -0.50
N SER A 78 7.31 -8.83 -1.46
CA SER A 78 7.48 -8.30 -2.83
C SER A 78 6.16 -8.02 -3.56
N SER A 79 5.13 -8.82 -3.29
CA SER A 79 3.76 -8.61 -3.80
C SER A 79 3.13 -7.32 -3.27
N TRP A 80 3.36 -7.00 -1.98
CA TRP A 80 2.90 -5.77 -1.35
C TRP A 80 3.66 -4.55 -1.88
N VAL A 81 4.97 -4.65 -2.07
CA VAL A 81 5.79 -3.60 -2.68
C VAL A 81 5.25 -3.24 -4.07
N THR A 82 5.05 -4.25 -4.90
CA THR A 82 4.51 -4.09 -6.25
C THR A 82 3.11 -3.47 -6.23
N TYR A 83 2.24 -3.96 -5.34
CA TYR A 83 0.89 -3.43 -5.18
C TYR A 83 0.89 -1.95 -4.77
N PHE A 84 1.69 -1.57 -3.76
CA PHE A 84 1.73 -0.19 -3.28
C PHE A 84 2.29 0.78 -4.32
N LYS A 85 3.36 0.41 -5.03
CA LYS A 85 3.91 1.23 -6.13
C LYS A 85 2.82 1.49 -7.19
N LYS A 86 2.08 0.46 -7.61
CA LYS A 86 0.97 0.60 -8.57
C LYS A 86 -0.19 1.43 -8.00
N ARG A 87 -0.56 1.20 -6.74
CA ARG A 87 -1.66 1.91 -6.08
C ARG A 87 -1.39 3.41 -6.03
N ARG A 88 -0.18 3.83 -5.66
CA ARG A 88 0.21 5.26 -5.65
C ARG A 88 -0.06 5.96 -6.98
N VAL A 89 0.27 5.31 -8.10
CA VAL A 89 0.02 5.84 -9.46
C VAL A 89 -1.48 5.91 -9.76
N MET A 90 -2.22 4.85 -9.44
CA MET A 90 -3.66 4.80 -9.65
C MET A 90 -4.39 5.89 -8.86
N GLU A 91 -4.11 6.02 -7.57
CA GLU A 91 -4.72 7.05 -6.70
C GLU A 91 -4.38 8.45 -7.21
N PHE A 92 -3.13 8.70 -7.61
CA PHE A 92 -2.75 9.98 -8.22
C PHE A 92 -3.58 10.29 -9.48
N GLN A 93 -3.75 9.30 -10.38
CA GLN A 93 -4.57 9.49 -11.58
C GLN A 93 -6.05 9.71 -11.24
N ARG A 94 -6.58 9.00 -10.24
CA ARG A 94 -7.94 9.23 -9.72
C ARG A 94 -8.08 10.68 -9.25
N ASP A 95 -7.17 11.15 -8.42
CA ASP A 95 -7.19 12.52 -7.90
C ASP A 95 -7.09 13.58 -9.00
N GLN A 96 -6.22 13.38 -10.01
CA GLN A 96 -6.14 14.29 -11.16
C GLN A 96 -7.44 14.33 -11.96
N THR A 97 -8.07 13.16 -12.13
CA THR A 97 -9.36 13.04 -12.85
C THR A 97 -10.46 13.74 -12.09
N LEU A 98 -10.56 13.51 -10.78
CA LEU A 98 -11.54 14.17 -9.91
C LEU A 98 -11.36 15.69 -9.91
N LYS A 99 -10.11 16.18 -9.82
CA LYS A 99 -9.81 17.62 -9.92
C LYS A 99 -10.27 18.21 -11.25
N LYS A 100 -10.04 17.51 -12.36
CA LYS A 100 -10.49 17.94 -13.70
C LYS A 100 -12.02 18.00 -13.80
N LEU A 101 -12.72 16.95 -13.36
CA LEU A 101 -14.18 16.90 -13.38
C LEU A 101 -14.81 18.01 -12.52
N ASN A 102 -14.25 18.25 -11.33
CA ASN A 102 -14.71 19.34 -10.46
C ASN A 102 -14.48 20.72 -11.10
N ALA A 103 -13.36 20.92 -11.81
CA ALA A 103 -13.10 22.16 -12.55
C ALA A 103 -14.05 22.35 -13.74
N GLU A 104 -14.52 21.27 -14.35
CA GLU A 104 -15.51 21.25 -15.43
C GLU A 104 -16.96 21.39 -14.92
N GLY A 105 -17.16 21.54 -13.60
CA GLY A 105 -18.47 21.74 -12.98
C GLY A 105 -19.30 20.45 -12.79
N ALA A 106 -18.67 19.28 -12.89
CA ALA A 106 -19.34 18.01 -12.64
C ALA A 106 -19.68 17.85 -11.14
N THR A 107 -20.90 17.43 -10.85
CA THR A 107 -21.36 17.15 -9.49
C THR A 107 -21.04 15.69 -9.09
N PRO A 108 -20.53 15.42 -7.88
CA PRO A 108 -20.26 14.05 -7.45
C PRO A 108 -21.58 13.30 -7.26
N MET A 109 -21.74 12.18 -7.98
CA MET A 109 -22.86 11.27 -7.79
C MET A 109 -22.54 10.30 -6.64
N ASP A 110 -23.49 10.13 -5.72
CA ASP A 110 -23.35 9.23 -4.57
C ASP A 110 -23.29 7.76 -5.02
N SER A 111 -22.18 7.09 -4.68
CA SER A 111 -21.91 5.68 -4.97
C SER A 111 -22.85 4.70 -4.27
N SER A 112 -23.70 5.17 -3.35
CA SER A 112 -24.68 4.33 -2.62
C SER A 112 -25.77 3.71 -3.50
N THR A 113 -25.92 4.18 -4.74
CA THR A 113 -27.04 3.78 -5.63
C THR A 113 -26.76 2.55 -6.52
N ALA A 114 -25.53 2.01 -6.52
CA ALA A 114 -25.10 0.95 -7.47
C ALA A 114 -24.94 -0.46 -6.85
N GLY A 115 -25.33 -0.69 -5.59
CA GLY A 115 -25.12 -1.95 -4.86
C GLY A 115 -26.31 -2.92 -4.81
N GLY A 116 -27.35 -2.72 -5.61
CA GLY A 116 -28.66 -3.38 -5.44
C GLY A 116 -29.05 -4.47 -6.45
N ALA A 117 -28.12 -5.05 -7.22
CA ALA A 117 -28.46 -6.02 -8.26
C ALA A 117 -27.50 -7.22 -8.28
N GLY A 118 -27.46 -8.00 -7.19
CA GLY A 118 -26.60 -9.20 -7.16
C GLY A 118 -26.89 -10.27 -6.10
N ALA A 119 -27.94 -10.13 -5.27
CA ALA A 119 -28.18 -11.05 -4.14
C ALA A 119 -29.54 -11.76 -4.17
N ALA A 120 -30.14 -11.97 -5.35
CA ALA A 120 -31.46 -12.60 -5.48
C ALA A 120 -31.50 -13.83 -6.41
N ALA A 121 -30.40 -14.55 -6.55
CA ALA A 121 -30.40 -15.85 -7.23
C ALA A 121 -29.58 -16.84 -6.42
N LEU A 122 -30.26 -17.60 -5.56
CA LEU A 122 -29.95 -18.97 -5.09
C LEU A 122 -30.75 -19.26 -3.80
N ARG A 123 -32.06 -19.52 -3.95
CA ARG A 123 -32.87 -20.26 -2.97
C ARG A 123 -34.04 -20.94 -3.70
N GLY A 124 -34.05 -22.27 -3.67
CA GLY A 124 -35.06 -23.15 -4.29
C GLY A 124 -34.49 -23.84 -5.53
N LYS A 125 -34.33 -25.16 -5.60
CA LYS A 125 -34.98 -26.31 -4.94
C LYS A 125 -33.96 -27.44 -4.81
#